data_AF-A0A961MHZ7-F1
#
_entry.id   AF-A0A961MHZ7-F1
#
_cell.length_a   1.000
_cell.length_b   1.000
_cell.length_c   1.000
_cell.angle_alpha   90.00
_cell.angle_beta   90.00
_cell.angle_gamma   90.00
#
_symmetry.space_group_name_H-M   'P 1'
#
loop_
_entity.id
_entity.type
_entity.pdbx_description
1 polymer ?
#
loop_
_entity_poly.entity_id
_entity_poly.type
_entity_poly.pdbx_seq_one_letter_code
_entity_poly.pdbx_strand_id
1 'polypeptide(L)'
;MHLKPLADELADIRAEIARLKRREAELRAAYLTQPELPRAGRRHRVELVTQRMRIFDPRLLPAELRSDPAFQRDKITRVLRTVAIGQGEAGIPEPHQFDFARPRGLFRFAAMH
;
A
#
# COMPACT_ATOMS: atom_id res chain seq x y z
N MET A 1 23.16 11.27 -25.20
CA MET A 1 22.06 10.71 -24.37
C MET A 1 21.25 11.89 -23.89
N HIS A 2 20.02 12.09 -24.39
CA HIS A 2 19.15 13.16 -23.89
C HIS A 2 18.76 12.78 -22.46
N LEU A 3 19.34 13.48 -21.48
CA LEU A 3 18.98 13.34 -20.08
C LEU A 3 17.61 14.00 -19.91
N LYS A 4 16.57 13.18 -19.83
CA LYS A 4 15.24 13.64 -19.46
C LYS A 4 15.31 14.28 -18.07
N PRO A 5 14.64 15.40 -17.80
CA PRO A 5 14.56 15.94 -16.44
C PRO A 5 14.03 14.87 -15.48
N LEU A 6 14.67 14.74 -14.30
CA LEU A 6 14.33 13.69 -13.33
C LEU A 6 12.85 13.72 -12.91
N ALA A 7 12.23 14.90 -12.88
CA ALA A 7 10.81 15.05 -12.58
C ALA A 7 9.91 14.40 -13.65
N ASP A 8 10.26 14.58 -14.93
CA ASP A 8 9.50 14.01 -16.03
C ASP A 8 9.73 12.51 -16.15
N GLU A 9 10.95 12.02 -15.91
CA GLU A 9 11.23 10.58 -15.84
C GLU A 9 10.44 9.92 -14.70
N LEU A 10 10.41 10.56 -13.52
CA LEU A 10 9.62 10.08 -12.40
C LEU A 10 8.12 10.09 -12.71
N ALA A 11 7.62 11.09 -13.44
CA ALA A 11 6.23 11.16 -13.85
C ALA A 11 5.85 9.99 -14.79
N ASP A 12 6.68 9.70 -15.79
CA ASP A 12 6.47 8.58 -16.72
C ASP A 12 6.47 7.23 -15.99
N ILE A 13 7.47 7.00 -15.12
CA ILE A 13 7.56 5.76 -14.35
C ILE A 13 6.33 5.61 -13.45
N ARG A 14 5.84 6.69 -12.83
CA ARG A 14 4.62 6.65 -12.00
C ARG A 14 3.37 6.34 -12.82
N ALA A 15 3.26 6.88 -14.03
CA ALA A 15 2.16 6.57 -14.93
C ALA A 15 2.18 5.07 -15.31
N GLU A 16 3.36 4.53 -15.61
CA GLU A 16 3.51 3.13 -15.95
C GLU A 16 3.22 2.21 -14.76
N ILE A 17 3.71 2.54 -13.56
CA ILE A 17 3.34 1.82 -12.33
C ILE A 17 1.83 1.85 -12.10
N ALA A 18 1.17 3.00 -12.32
CA ALA A 18 -0.28 3.12 -12.16
C ALA A 18 -1.03 2.23 -13.16
N ARG A 19 -0.59 2.18 -14.41
CA ARG A 19 -1.13 1.29 -15.45
C ARG A 19 -0.99 -0.18 -15.06
N LEU A 20 0.20 -0.59 -14.63
CA LEU A 20 0.47 -1.96 -14.20
C LEU A 20 -0.33 -2.34 -12.95
N LYS A 21 -0.46 -1.44 -11.97
CA LYS A 21 -1.29 -1.66 -10.77
C LYS A 21 -2.77 -1.81 -11.10
N ARG A 22 -3.28 -1.04 -12.06
CA ARG A 22 -4.67 -1.20 -12.54
C ARG A 22 -4.87 -2.59 -13.11
N ARG A 23 -3.96 -3.02 -13.99
CA ARG A 23 -4.03 -4.36 -14.58
C ARG A 23 -3.90 -5.47 -13.53
N GLU A 24 -3.00 -5.31 -12.57
CA GLU A 24 -2.86 -6.22 -11.44
C GLU A 24 -4.16 -6.31 -10.62
N ALA A 25 -4.82 -5.19 -10.36
CA ALA A 25 -6.08 -5.15 -9.63
C ALA A 25 -7.21 -5.88 -10.38
N GLU A 26 -7.31 -5.70 -11.70
CA GLU A 26 -8.26 -6.46 -12.54
C GLU A 26 -8.03 -7.97 -12.44
N LEU A 27 -6.77 -8.42 -12.54
CA LEU A 27 -6.42 -9.84 -12.45
C LEU A 27 -6.72 -10.40 -11.05
N ARG A 28 -6.41 -9.65 -9.99
CA ARG A 28 -6.75 -10.05 -8.61
C ARG A 28 -8.25 -10.15 -8.41
N ALA A 29 -9.01 -9.18 -8.89
CA ALA A 29 -10.47 -9.18 -8.80
C ALA A 29 -11.07 -10.40 -9.52
N ALA A 30 -10.54 -10.77 -10.68
CA ALA A 30 -10.95 -11.98 -11.39
C ALA A 30 -10.76 -13.24 -10.53
N TYR A 31 -9.59 -13.42 -9.91
CA TYR A 31 -9.32 -14.57 -9.04
C TYR A 31 -10.17 -14.61 -7.76
N LEU A 32 -10.60 -13.45 -7.25
CA LEU A 32 -11.46 -13.40 -6.06
C LEU A 32 -12.94 -13.63 -6.39
N THR A 33 -13.38 -13.31 -7.61
CA THR A 33 -14.79 -13.39 -8.04
C THR A 33 -15.10 -14.68 -8.79
N GLN A 34 -14.13 -15.27 -9.49
CA GLN A 34 -14.29 -16.44 -10.34
C GLN A 34 -13.44 -17.61 -9.82
N PRO A 35 -14.00 -18.47 -8.94
CA PRO A 35 -13.23 -19.55 -8.32
C PRO A 35 -12.75 -20.61 -9.32
N GLU A 36 -13.42 -20.73 -10.47
CA GLU A 36 -13.16 -21.72 -11.52
C GLU A 36 -11.94 -21.39 -12.40
N LEU A 37 -11.35 -20.19 -12.27
CA LEU A 37 -10.18 -19.81 -13.06
C LEU A 37 -8.97 -20.69 -12.73
N PRO A 38 -8.22 -21.15 -13.75
CA PRO A 38 -6.98 -21.89 -13.52
C PRO A 38 -6.00 -21.07 -12.67
N ARG A 39 -5.62 -21.63 -11.52
CA ARG A 39 -4.67 -21.00 -10.60
C ARG A 39 -3.22 -21.29 -10.95
N ALA A 40 -2.93 -22.18 -11.89
CA ALA A 40 -1.58 -22.49 -12.33
C ALA A 40 -1.41 -22.11 -13.81
N GLY A 41 -0.36 -21.36 -14.11
CA GLY A 41 0.11 -21.10 -15.46
C GLY A 41 1.44 -21.79 -15.72
N ARG A 42 2.04 -21.51 -16.89
CA ARG A 42 3.29 -22.14 -17.35
C ARG A 42 4.49 -21.89 -16.42
N ARG A 43 4.52 -20.76 -15.71
CA ARG A 43 5.67 -20.33 -14.89
C ARG A 43 5.31 -19.98 -13.44
N HIS A 44 4.03 -19.78 -13.13
CA HIS A 44 3.58 -19.25 -11.84
C HIS A 44 2.26 -19.89 -11.42
N ARG A 45 2.04 -19.98 -10.11
CA ARG A 45 0.77 -20.41 -9.50
C ARG A 45 0.27 -19.33 -8.55
N VAL A 46 -1.04 -19.14 -8.52
CA VAL A 46 -1.77 -18.22 -7.64
C VAL A 46 -2.27 -18.99 -6.43
N GLU A 47 -1.98 -18.47 -5.25
CA GLU A 47 -2.44 -19.00 -3.96
C GLU A 47 -3.28 -17.94 -3.26
N LEU A 48 -4.48 -18.33 -2.80
CA LEU A 48 -5.32 -17.48 -1.98
C LEU A 48 -5.12 -17.88 -0.52
N VAL A 49 -4.44 -17.01 0.23
CA VAL A 49 -4.16 -17.24 1.65
C VAL A 49 -5.01 -16.28 2.47
N THR A 50 -5.89 -16.82 3.31
CA THR A 50 -6.64 -16.04 4.29
C THR A 50 -5.85 -15.97 5.59
N GLN A 51 -5.37 -14.79 5.95
CA GLN A 51 -4.68 -14.56 7.21
C GLN A 51 -5.62 -13.84 8.18
N ARG A 52 -5.85 -14.45 9.35
CA ARG A 52 -6.57 -13.81 10.46
C ARG A 52 -5.57 -13.30 11.47
N MET A 53 -5.73 -12.05 11.88
CA MET A 53 -4.79 -11.39 12.77
C MET A 53 -5.52 -10.51 13.76
N ARG A 54 -5.10 -10.57 15.01
CA ARG A 54 -5.57 -9.63 16.03
C ARG A 54 -4.76 -8.34 15.89
N ILE A 55 -5.44 -7.26 15.59
CA ILE A 55 -4.86 -5.91 15.54
C ILE A 55 -5.26 -5.14 16.79
N PHE A 56 -4.39 -4.25 17.25
CA PHE A 56 -4.74 -3.30 18.29
C PHE A 56 -5.63 -2.21 17.69
N ASP A 57 -6.82 -1.99 18.26
CA ASP A 57 -7.74 -0.93 17.82
C ASP A 57 -7.73 0.22 18.84
N PRO A 58 -7.08 1.36 18.52
CA PRO A 58 -7.02 2.52 19.41
C PRO A 58 -8.41 3.10 19.76
N ARG A 59 -9.45 2.81 18.97
CA ARG A 59 -10.82 3.29 19.22
C ARG A 59 -11.51 2.54 20.37
N LEU A 60 -10.96 1.39 20.77
CA LEU A 60 -11.41 0.63 21.93
C LEU A 60 -10.67 1.04 23.21
N LEU A 61 -9.72 1.96 23.14
CA LEU A 61 -9.06 2.48 24.34
C LEU A 61 -10.04 3.32 25.18
N PRO A 62 -9.91 3.30 26.51
CA PRO A 62 -10.56 4.28 27.38
C PRO A 62 -10.29 5.71 26.92
N ALA A 63 -11.26 6.61 27.15
CA ALA A 63 -11.19 7.98 26.68
C ALA A 63 -9.96 8.71 27.23
N GLU A 64 -9.60 8.41 28.48
CA GLU A 64 -8.51 9.00 29.22
C GLU A 64 -7.17 8.76 28.53
N LEU A 65 -6.89 7.52 28.13
CA LEU A 65 -5.65 7.15 27.43
C LEU A 65 -5.61 7.67 25.98
N ARG A 66 -6.77 7.89 25.36
CA ARG A 66 -6.86 8.40 23.99
C ARG A 66 -6.57 9.90 23.92
N SER A 67 -7.06 10.66 24.89
CA SER A 67 -6.84 12.10 24.97
C SER A 67 -5.49 12.48 25.58
N ASP A 68 -4.87 11.59 26.34
CA ASP A 68 -3.61 11.86 27.03
C ASP A 68 -2.45 12.06 26.02
N PRO A 69 -1.86 13.27 25.96
CA PRO A 69 -0.73 13.56 25.08
C PRO A 69 0.52 12.71 25.36
N ALA A 70 0.67 12.15 26.56
CA ALA A 70 1.79 11.26 26.90
C ALA A 70 1.80 9.97 26.08
N PHE A 71 0.64 9.57 25.54
CA PHE A 71 0.50 8.41 24.64
C PHE A 71 0.40 8.80 23.17
N GLN A 72 0.69 10.05 22.82
CA GLN A 72 0.71 10.55 21.44
C GLN A 72 2.15 10.65 20.92
N ARG A 73 2.30 10.49 19.62
CA ARG A 73 3.57 10.74 18.92
C ARG A 73 3.32 11.31 17.55
N ASP A 74 4.20 12.21 17.14
CA ASP A 74 4.20 12.69 15.77
C ASP A 74 4.76 11.64 14.83
N LYS A 75 4.02 11.36 13.77
CA LYS A 75 4.49 10.55 12.66
C LYS A 75 4.73 11.44 11.45
N ILE A 76 5.97 11.85 11.26
CA ILE A 76 6.38 12.64 10.10
C ILE A 76 6.52 11.72 8.88
N THR A 77 5.67 11.92 7.86
CA THR A 77 5.75 11.20 6.58
C THR A 77 6.02 12.19 5.45
N ARG A 78 7.15 12.03 4.76
CA ARG A 78 7.47 12.83 3.57
C ARG A 78 6.96 12.11 2.33
N VAL A 79 6.10 12.78 1.56
CA VAL A 79 5.49 12.22 0.35
C VAL A 79 5.95 13.01 -0.86
N LEU A 80 6.66 12.34 -1.78
CA LEU A 80 7.02 12.92 -3.06
C LEU A 80 5.82 12.86 -4.01
N ARG A 81 5.45 13.99 -4.60
CA ARG A 81 4.35 14.12 -5.56
C ARG A 81 4.88 14.64 -6.89
N THR A 82 4.30 14.17 -7.98
CA THR A 82 4.56 14.67 -9.34
C THR A 82 3.32 15.44 -9.76
N VAL A 83 3.47 16.74 -10.01
CA VAL A 83 2.40 17.64 -10.46
C VAL A 83 2.79 18.21 -11.82
N ALA A 84 1.84 18.35 -12.73
CA ALA A 84 2.09 18.98 -14.02
C ALA A 84 2.36 20.47 -13.83
N ILE A 85 3.41 20.99 -14.47
CA ILE A 85 3.72 22.41 -14.43
C ILE A 85 2.58 23.17 -15.14
N GLY A 86 1.90 24.07 -14.43
CA GLY A 86 0.73 24.80 -14.93
C GLY A 86 -0.64 24.26 -14.47
N GLN A 87 -0.68 23.11 -13.78
CA GLN A 87 -1.86 22.62 -13.06
C GLN A 87 -1.59 22.69 -11.55
N GLY A 88 -1.50 23.92 -11.04
CA GLY A 88 -1.52 24.15 -9.61
C GLY A 88 -2.89 23.75 -9.04
N GLU A 89 -2.88 23.02 -7.93
CA GLU A 89 -4.00 22.91 -6.97
C GLU A 89 -5.12 21.88 -7.22
N ALA A 90 -4.95 20.86 -8.04
CA ALA A 90 -5.88 19.73 -8.03
C ALA A 90 -5.63 18.78 -6.83
N GLY A 91 -6.16 19.17 -5.67
CA GLY A 91 -6.54 18.29 -4.56
C GLY A 91 -5.37 17.64 -3.82
N ILE A 92 -5.09 18.10 -2.61
CA ILE A 92 -4.38 17.29 -1.63
C ILE A 92 -5.25 16.05 -1.39
N PRO A 93 -4.87 14.83 -1.81
CA PRO A 93 -5.53 13.65 -1.27
C PRO A 93 -5.12 13.61 0.19
N GLU A 94 -6.13 13.55 1.07
CA GLU A 94 -5.98 13.29 2.50
C GLU A 94 -4.85 12.28 2.70
N PRO A 95 -3.88 12.55 3.60
CA PRO A 95 -2.87 11.56 3.92
C PRO A 95 -3.63 10.30 4.32
N HIS A 96 -3.52 9.24 3.50
CA HIS A 96 -4.12 7.95 3.78
C HIS A 96 -3.87 7.65 5.25
N GLN A 97 -4.93 7.71 6.06
CA GLN A 97 -4.88 7.44 7.48
C GLN A 97 -4.13 6.12 7.60
N PHE A 98 -2.93 6.18 8.17
CA PHE A 98 -2.19 4.98 8.44
C PHE A 98 -2.97 4.27 9.54
N ASP A 99 -3.87 3.38 9.14
CA ASP A 99 -4.51 2.45 10.05
C ASP A 99 -3.40 1.76 10.82
N PHE A 100 -3.43 1.92 12.15
CA PHE A 100 -2.62 1.19 13.10
C PHE A 100 -3.07 -0.28 13.12
N ALA A 101 -2.88 -0.98 12.00
CA ALA A 101 -3.35 -2.34 11.80
C ALA A 101 -2.45 -3.16 10.87
N ARG A 102 -1.22 -2.71 10.58
CA ARG A 102 -0.20 -3.57 9.97
C ARG A 102 0.84 -3.96 11.00
N PRO A 103 0.83 -5.18 11.55
CA PRO A 103 2.02 -5.71 12.17
C PRO A 103 3.06 -5.84 11.09
N ARG A 104 4.22 -5.26 11.38
CA ARG A 104 5.45 -5.54 10.65
C ARG A 104 5.76 -7.01 10.88
N GLY A 105 5.37 -7.86 9.94
CA GLY A 105 5.87 -9.23 9.86
C GLY A 105 7.37 -9.17 9.61
N LEU A 106 8.16 -9.29 10.68
CA LEU A 106 9.53 -9.73 10.57
C LEU A 106 9.46 -11.23 10.28
N PHE A 107 9.63 -11.60 9.01
CA PHE A 107 10.03 -12.95 8.66
C PHE A 107 11.41 -13.19 9.27
N ARG A 108 11.48 -14.06 10.28
CA ARG A 108 12.68 -14.87 10.54
C ARG A 108 12.24 -16.33 10.49
N PHE A 109 12.52 -16.95 9.35
CA PHE A 109 12.62 -18.40 9.25
C PHE A 109 13.80 -18.83 10.15
N ALA A 110 13.52 -19.66 11.14
CA ALA A 110 14.51 -20.55 11.75
C ALA A 110 14.02 -21.97 11.50
N ALA A 111 14.77 -22.70 10.67
CA ALA A 111 14.58 -24.10 10.38
C ALA A 111 15.08 -24.96 11.55
N MET A 112 14.32 -26.00 11.90
CA MET A 112 14.72 -27.19 12.67
C MET A 112 13.47 -28.10 12.63
N HIS A 113 13.46 -29.30 12.08
CA HIS A 113 14.37 -30.44 12.26
C HIS A 113 14.50 -31.24 10.96
#